data_AF-A0AB36ZWZ1-F1
#
_entry.id   AF-A0AB36ZWZ1-F1
#
_cell.length_a   1.000
_cell.length_b   1.000
_cell.length_c   1.000
_cell.angle_alpha   90.00
_cell.angle_beta   90.00
_cell.angle_gamma   90.00
#
_symmetry.space_group_name_H-M   'P 1'
#
loop_
_entity.id
_entity.type
_entity.pdbx_description
1 polymer ?
#
loop_
_entity_poly.entity_id
_entity_poly.type
_entity_poly.pdbx_seq_one_letter_code
_entity_poly.pdbx_strand_id
1 'polypeptide(L)'
;MFGSVSKKELKIIDEYFEQFVSFVKYEQNNFKYIEKTGNKDLDEMFQKWNRLIESTDIRIKDDIKVIGEIVLTTDKVEQGIFQCRIKANTNNPMIATLKKTVNKMLDSLDTHMHNIEDSLKSYSNDDYTKQIEISPKLKARMLSVMKGVNAL
;
A
#
# COMPACT_ATOMS: atom_id res chain seq x y z
N MET A 1 -19.30 -21.27 38.41
CA MET A 1 -17.92 -21.74 38.67
C MET A 1 -17.23 -21.81 37.34
N PHE A 2 -16.22 -20.99 37.07
CA PHE A 2 -15.35 -21.21 35.91
C PHE A 2 -14.71 -22.57 36.11
N GLY A 3 -15.08 -23.56 35.29
CA GLY A 3 -14.43 -24.87 35.30
C GLY A 3 -12.93 -24.64 35.09
N SER A 4 -12.09 -25.21 35.96
CA SER A 4 -10.65 -25.05 35.87
C SER A 4 -10.15 -25.52 34.51
N VAL A 5 -9.52 -24.63 33.74
CA VAL A 5 -8.86 -24.99 32.48
C VAL A 5 -7.76 -26.00 32.77
N SER A 6 -7.81 -27.15 32.09
CA SER A 6 -6.82 -28.22 32.24
C SER A 6 -5.48 -27.85 31.60
N LYS A 7 -4.40 -28.51 32.02
CA LYS A 7 -3.08 -28.33 31.40
C LYS A 7 -3.08 -28.61 29.88
N LYS A 8 -3.91 -29.56 29.43
CA LYS A 8 -4.06 -29.88 28.00
C LYS A 8 -4.70 -28.72 27.24
N GLU A 9 -5.75 -28.13 27.81
CA GLU A 9 -6.46 -26.99 27.22
C GLU A 9 -5.58 -25.74 27.17
N LEU A 10 -4.80 -25.47 28.24
CA LEU A 10 -3.81 -24.38 28.23
C LEU A 10 -2.79 -24.55 27.11
N LYS A 11 -2.29 -25.78 26.90
CA LYS A 11 -1.35 -26.08 25.82
C LYS A 11 -1.95 -25.81 24.43
N ILE A 12 -3.22 -26.19 24.21
CA ILE A 12 -3.91 -25.93 22.94
C ILE A 12 -4.04 -24.41 22.71
N ILE A 13 -4.40 -23.65 23.74
CA ILE A 13 -4.52 -22.18 23.65
C ILE A 13 -3.18 -21.54 23.30
N ASP A 14 -2.10 -21.98 23.96
CA ASP A 14 -0.75 -21.49 23.75
C ASP A 14 -0.27 -21.76 22.32
N GLU A 15 -0.37 -23.00 21.85
CA GLU A 15 -0.02 -23.39 20.47
C GLU A 15 -0.85 -22.60 19.43
N TYR A 16 -2.12 -22.31 19.73
CA TYR A 16 -2.96 -21.52 18.85
C TYR A 16 -2.52 -20.06 18.76
N PHE A 17 -2.09 -19.48 19.89
CA PHE A 17 -1.54 -18.13 19.94
C PHE A 17 -0.18 -18.05 19.25
N GLU A 18 0.72 -19.01 19.46
CA GLU A 18 2.01 -19.11 18.76
C GLU A 18 1.83 -19.16 17.24
N GLN A 19 0.85 -19.95 16.77
CA GLN A 19 0.49 -20.01 15.36
C GLN A 19 -0.01 -18.64 14.86
N PHE A 20 -0.85 -17.93 15.64
CA PHE A 20 -1.32 -16.59 15.26
C PHE A 20 -0.16 -15.59 15.18
N VAL A 21 0.78 -15.62 16.12
CA VAL A 21 1.99 -14.79 16.08
C VAL A 21 2.83 -15.09 14.84
N SER A 22 3.03 -16.37 14.52
CA SER A 22 3.77 -16.79 13.32
C SER A 22 3.08 -16.32 12.03
N PHE A 23 1.75 -16.39 12.01
CA PHE A 23 0.92 -15.94 10.89
C PHE A 23 1.04 -14.43 10.64
N VAL A 24 0.90 -13.59 11.68
CA VAL A 24 1.02 -12.12 11.53
C VAL A 24 2.45 -11.67 11.24
N LYS A 25 3.45 -12.49 11.55
CA LYS A 25 4.85 -12.29 11.18
C LYS A 25 5.17 -12.70 9.74
N TYR A 26 4.20 -13.24 8.99
CA TYR A 26 4.39 -13.78 7.65
C TYR A 26 5.32 -15.01 7.60
N GLU A 27 5.55 -15.68 8.72
CA GLU A 27 6.34 -16.93 8.77
C GLU A 27 5.54 -18.13 8.25
N GLN A 28 4.21 -18.01 8.20
CA GLN A 28 3.28 -19.03 7.71
C GLN A 28 2.17 -18.40 6.87
N ASN A 29 1.86 -19.00 5.72
CA ASN A 29 0.84 -18.49 4.78
C ASN A 29 -0.55 -19.13 4.97
N ASN A 30 -0.67 -20.11 5.87
CA ASN A 30 -1.92 -20.80 6.15
C ASN A 30 -2.12 -20.88 7.66
N PHE A 31 -3.37 -20.72 8.08
CA PHE A 31 -3.76 -20.77 9.48
C PHE A 31 -4.67 -21.99 9.72
N LYS A 32 -4.28 -22.87 10.64
CA LYS A 32 -5.04 -24.06 11.03
C LYS A 32 -6.03 -23.69 12.13
N TYR A 33 -7.28 -23.52 11.74
CA TYR A 33 -8.38 -23.22 12.65
C TYR A 33 -8.73 -24.41 13.55
N ILE A 34 -9.11 -24.10 14.79
CA ILE A 34 -9.69 -25.07 15.72
C ILE A 34 -11.20 -24.88 15.72
N GLU A 35 -11.93 -25.91 15.30
CA GLU A 35 -13.40 -25.89 15.25
C GLU A 35 -14.05 -26.49 16.50
N LYS A 36 -13.43 -27.54 17.07
CA LYS A 36 -13.91 -28.24 18.27
C LYS A 36 -12.76 -28.84 19.08
N THR A 37 -12.90 -28.76 20.39
CA THR A 37 -12.02 -29.33 21.42
C THR A 37 -12.78 -30.28 22.33
N GLY A 38 -14.12 -30.24 22.31
CA GLY A 38 -15.00 -31.01 23.19
C GLY A 38 -15.34 -30.30 24.49
N ASN A 39 -14.69 -29.16 24.77
CA ASN A 39 -15.08 -28.25 25.84
C ASN A 39 -15.86 -27.08 25.22
N LYS A 40 -17.15 -26.97 25.55
CA LYS A 40 -18.06 -25.98 24.97
C LYS A 40 -17.57 -24.55 25.15
N ASP A 41 -17.03 -24.21 26.32
CA ASP A 41 -16.58 -22.84 26.63
C ASP A 41 -15.34 -22.48 25.78
N LEU A 42 -14.44 -23.44 25.58
CA LEU A 42 -13.28 -23.27 24.70
C LEU A 42 -13.67 -23.22 23.23
N ASP A 43 -14.64 -24.04 22.81
CA ASP A 43 -15.11 -24.06 21.42
C ASP A 43 -15.74 -22.72 21.04
N GLU A 44 -16.55 -22.13 21.93
CA GLU A 44 -17.11 -20.78 21.73
C GLU A 44 -16.00 -19.71 21.66
N MET A 45 -14.95 -19.84 22.47
CA MET A 45 -13.79 -18.94 22.43
C MET A 45 -13.04 -19.05 21.10
N PHE A 46 -12.72 -20.26 20.65
CA PHE A 46 -12.01 -20.48 19.38
C PHE A 46 -12.86 -20.00 18.20
N GLN A 47 -14.16 -20.27 18.14
CA GLN A 47 -15.03 -19.73 17.08
C GLN A 47 -15.02 -18.20 16.99
N LYS A 48 -14.91 -17.50 18.13
CA LYS A 48 -14.72 -16.04 18.14
C LYS A 48 -13.36 -15.67 17.58
N TRP A 49 -12.29 -16.35 17.98
CA TRP A 49 -10.94 -16.10 17.50
C TRP A 49 -10.78 -16.40 16.01
N ASN A 50 -11.36 -17.49 15.49
CA ASN A 50 -11.32 -17.83 14.06
C ASN A 50 -11.83 -16.66 13.22
N ARG A 51 -12.99 -16.09 13.58
CA ARG A 51 -13.56 -14.91 12.91
C ARG A 51 -12.65 -13.68 12.98
N LEU A 52 -11.98 -13.43 14.11
CA LEU A 52 -11.03 -12.32 14.26
C LEU A 52 -9.77 -12.53 13.41
N ILE A 53 -9.29 -13.76 13.31
CA ILE A 53 -8.11 -14.13 12.54
C ILE A 53 -8.41 -14.07 11.04
N GLU A 54 -9.56 -14.57 10.59
CA GLU A 54 -10.04 -14.42 9.21
C GLU A 54 -10.14 -12.95 8.80
N SER A 55 -10.74 -12.11 9.66
CA SER A 55 -10.82 -10.67 9.41
C SER A 55 -9.42 -10.02 9.33
N THR A 56 -8.49 -10.45 10.19
CA THR A 56 -7.10 -10.00 10.17
C THR A 56 -6.38 -10.41 8.89
N ASP A 57 -6.53 -11.67 8.44
CA ASP A 57 -5.95 -12.19 7.19
C ASP A 57 -6.41 -11.38 5.96
N ILE A 58 -7.71 -11.11 5.86
CA ILE A 58 -8.26 -10.29 4.77
C ILE A 58 -7.59 -8.91 4.75
N ARG A 59 -7.46 -8.24 5.92
CA ARG A 59 -6.82 -6.93 6.02
C ARG A 59 -5.34 -6.97 5.64
N ILE A 60 -4.63 -8.01 6.06
CA ILE A 60 -3.22 -8.22 5.71
C ILE A 60 -3.08 -8.40 4.19
N LYS A 61 -3.96 -9.17 3.55
CA LYS A 61 -3.95 -9.38 2.09
C LYS A 61 -4.23 -8.09 1.32
N ASP A 62 -5.15 -7.26 1.80
CA ASP A 62 -5.40 -5.93 1.21
C ASP A 62 -4.15 -5.04 1.31
N ASP A 63 -3.46 -5.04 2.46
CA ASP A 63 -2.21 -4.31 2.67
C ASP A 63 -1.11 -4.78 1.70
N ILE A 64 -0.91 -6.10 1.58
CA ILE A 64 0.04 -6.70 0.64
C ILE A 64 -0.26 -6.27 -0.79
N LYS A 65 -1.53 -6.25 -1.20
CA LYS A 65 -1.92 -5.86 -2.56
C LYS A 65 -1.54 -4.40 -2.86
N VAL A 66 -1.76 -3.49 -1.92
CA VAL A 66 -1.36 -2.08 -2.09
C VAL A 66 0.15 -1.94 -2.17
N ILE A 67 0.90 -2.64 -1.30
CA ILE A 67 2.36 -2.61 -1.30
C ILE A 67 2.92 -3.19 -2.60
N GLY A 68 2.39 -4.31 -3.10
CA GLY A 68 2.79 -4.90 -4.36
C GLY A 68 2.56 -3.96 -5.55
N GLU A 69 1.44 -3.25 -5.59
CA GLU A 69 1.18 -2.26 -6.65
C GLU A 69 2.06 -1.01 -6.52
N ILE A 70 2.47 -0.62 -5.31
CA ILE A 70 3.49 0.42 -5.11
C ILE A 70 4.79 -0.01 -5.80
N VAL A 71 5.27 -1.23 -5.56
CA VAL A 71 6.51 -1.76 -6.18
C VAL A 71 6.43 -1.70 -7.70
N LEU A 72 5.34 -2.20 -8.29
CA LEU A 72 5.14 -2.19 -9.74
C LEU A 72 5.03 -0.76 -10.31
N THR A 73 4.42 0.15 -9.55
CA THR A 73 4.29 1.55 -9.96
C THR A 73 5.64 2.24 -9.93
N THR A 74 6.47 1.99 -8.91
CA THR A 74 7.82 2.57 -8.82
C THR A 74 8.76 2.04 -9.90
N ASP A 75 8.63 0.78 -10.30
CA ASP A 75 9.38 0.20 -11.43
C ASP A 75 9.05 0.91 -12.77
N LYS A 76 7.76 1.22 -13.00
CA LYS A 76 7.35 2.03 -14.16
C LYS A 76 7.93 3.44 -14.13
N VAL A 77 7.99 4.05 -12.94
CA VAL A 77 8.54 5.39 -12.75
C VAL A 77 10.04 5.42 -13.01
N GLU A 78 10.76 4.38 -12.60
CA GLU A 78 12.18 4.21 -12.93
C GLU A 78 12.43 4.19 -14.44
N GLN A 79 11.50 3.58 -15.20
CA GLN A 79 11.53 3.56 -16.67
C GLN A 79 11.04 4.88 -17.32
N GLY A 80 10.71 5.91 -16.53
CA GLY A 80 10.21 7.20 -17.02
C GLY A 80 8.71 7.23 -17.36
N ILE A 81 7.95 6.19 -17.00
CA ILE A 81 6.51 6.11 -17.25
C ILE A 81 5.76 6.73 -16.07
N PHE A 82 5.51 8.05 -16.13
CA PHE A 82 4.86 8.77 -15.04
C PHE A 82 3.33 8.68 -15.04
N GLN A 83 2.71 8.25 -16.13
CA GLN A 83 1.25 8.07 -16.23
C GLN A 83 0.78 6.75 -15.59
N CYS A 84 1.21 6.46 -14.36
CA CYS A 84 0.85 5.27 -13.59
C CYS A 84 0.40 5.63 -12.17
N ARG A 85 -0.58 4.92 -11.61
CA ARG A 85 -1.10 5.20 -10.26
C ARG A 85 -1.47 3.90 -9.57
N ILE A 86 -1.26 3.87 -8.26
CA ILE A 86 -1.71 2.79 -7.38
C ILE A 86 -3.23 2.86 -7.25
N LYS A 87 -3.93 1.76 -7.54
CA LYS A 87 -5.39 1.65 -7.56
C LYS A 87 -5.94 0.79 -6.42
N ALA A 88 -5.23 -0.23 -5.98
CA ALA A 88 -5.58 -1.08 -4.85
C ALA A 88 -5.86 -0.26 -3.59
N ASN A 89 -6.75 -0.74 -2.73
CA ASN A 89 -7.17 -0.06 -1.52
C ASN A 89 -6.94 -0.94 -0.31
N THR A 90 -6.83 -0.29 0.85
CA THR A 90 -6.78 -0.96 2.15
C THR A 90 -7.48 -0.10 3.19
N ASN A 91 -7.99 -0.76 4.23
CA ASN A 91 -8.50 -0.14 5.44
C ASN A 91 -7.40 0.22 6.46
N ASN A 92 -6.13 -0.07 6.17
CA ASN A 92 -5.00 0.39 6.97
C ASN A 92 -4.71 1.87 6.67
N PRO A 93 -4.97 2.80 7.61
CA PRO A 93 -4.86 4.23 7.35
C PRO A 93 -3.44 4.67 7.00
N MET A 94 -2.41 3.98 7.52
CA MET A 94 -1.01 4.30 7.22
C MET A 94 -0.68 3.99 5.76
N ILE A 95 -1.05 2.79 5.29
CA ILE A 95 -0.79 2.36 3.90
C ILE A 95 -1.68 3.13 2.91
N ALA A 96 -2.93 3.43 3.27
CA ALA A 96 -3.79 4.30 2.47
C ALA A 96 -3.20 5.71 2.31
N THR A 97 -2.58 6.24 3.36
CA THR A 97 -1.89 7.54 3.35
C THR A 97 -0.64 7.49 2.47
N LEU A 98 0.14 6.40 2.54
CA LEU A 98 1.28 6.18 1.66
C LEU A 98 0.86 6.16 0.18
N LYS A 99 -0.16 5.36 -0.18
CA LYS A 99 -0.76 5.34 -1.54
C LYS A 99 -1.11 6.74 -2.01
N LYS A 100 -1.83 7.51 -1.19
CA LYS A 100 -2.26 8.88 -1.54
C LYS A 100 -1.05 9.80 -1.78
N THR A 101 -0.02 9.67 -0.95
CA THR A 101 1.20 10.48 -1.03
C THR A 101 1.98 10.16 -2.30
N VAL A 102 2.17 8.87 -2.62
CA VAL A 102 2.85 8.43 -3.84
C VAL A 102 2.06 8.88 -5.08
N ASN A 103 0.75 8.62 -5.14
CA ASN A 103 -0.07 9.05 -6.28
C ASN A 103 -0.01 10.57 -6.50
N LYS A 104 -0.04 11.37 -5.43
CA LYS A 104 0.09 12.83 -5.53
C LYS A 104 1.47 13.26 -6.04
N MET A 105 2.54 12.57 -5.63
CA MET A 105 3.88 12.80 -6.17
C MET A 105 3.91 12.51 -7.67
N LEU A 106 3.29 11.40 -8.11
CA LEU A 106 3.22 11.04 -9.52
C LEU A 106 2.36 12.00 -10.34
N ASP A 107 1.22 12.47 -9.81
CA ASP A 107 0.41 13.53 -10.45
C ASP A 107 1.25 14.78 -10.73
N SER A 108 2.07 15.18 -9.76
CA SER A 108 2.96 16.35 -9.92
C SER A 108 4.04 16.10 -10.97
N LEU A 109 4.69 14.94 -10.94
CA LEU A 109 5.77 14.62 -11.90
C LEU A 109 5.24 14.51 -13.33
N ASP A 110 4.13 13.79 -13.51
CA ASP A 110 3.47 13.57 -14.79
C ASP A 110 3.04 14.90 -15.43
N THR A 111 2.37 15.77 -14.65
CA THR A 111 1.97 17.11 -15.11
C THR A 111 3.18 17.95 -15.54
N HIS A 112 4.25 17.93 -14.75
CA HIS A 112 5.43 18.73 -15.04
C HIS A 112 6.18 18.25 -16.27
N MET A 113 6.35 16.93 -16.42
CA MET A 113 7.00 16.34 -17.59
C MET A 113 6.16 16.54 -18.85
N HIS A 114 4.84 16.40 -18.75
CA HIS A 114 3.93 16.70 -19.85
C HIS A 114 4.06 18.15 -20.32
N ASN A 115 4.00 19.13 -19.41
CA ASN A 115 4.13 20.54 -19.78
C ASN A 115 5.47 20.85 -20.47
N ILE A 116 6.56 20.22 -20.02
CA ILE A 116 7.88 20.36 -20.66
C ILE A 116 7.86 19.77 -22.06
N GLU A 117 7.38 18.53 -22.21
CA GLU A 117 7.25 17.86 -23.51
C GLU A 117 6.42 18.69 -24.49
N ASP A 118 5.29 19.22 -24.02
CA ASP A 118 4.33 19.94 -24.84
C ASP A 118 4.86 21.31 -25.29
N SER A 119 5.66 21.99 -24.47
CA SER A 119 6.37 23.21 -24.89
C SER A 119 7.49 22.91 -25.88
N LEU A 120 8.30 21.89 -25.62
CA LEU A 120 9.39 21.50 -26.54
C LEU A 120 8.85 21.04 -27.91
N LYS A 121 7.68 20.40 -27.94
CA LYS A 121 6.98 20.08 -29.19
C LYS A 121 6.55 21.33 -29.95
N SER A 122 6.01 22.35 -29.28
CA SER A 122 5.70 23.64 -29.94
C SER A 122 6.95 24.27 -30.54
N TYR A 123 8.06 24.29 -29.79
CA TYR A 123 9.33 24.85 -30.27
C TYR A 123 9.88 24.07 -31.48
N SER A 124 9.74 22.75 -31.49
CA SER A 124 10.13 21.91 -32.64
C SER A 124 9.30 22.17 -33.91
N ASN A 125 8.16 22.86 -33.77
CA ASN A 125 7.30 23.30 -34.87
C ASN A 125 7.38 24.83 -35.08
N ASP A 126 8.50 25.45 -34.68
CA ASP A 126 8.78 26.89 -34.80
C ASP A 126 7.80 27.82 -34.05
N ASP A 127 6.99 27.29 -33.12
CA ASP A 127 6.11 28.08 -32.27
C ASP A 127 6.74 28.34 -30.89
N TYR A 128 7.47 29.45 -30.79
CA TYR A 128 8.14 29.91 -29.55
C TYR A 128 7.23 30.77 -28.65
N THR A 129 5.93 30.87 -28.95
CA THR A 129 5.01 31.69 -28.14
C THR A 129 4.58 31.01 -26.84
N LYS A 130 4.72 29.67 -26.78
CA LYS A 130 4.29 28.85 -25.64
C LYS A 130 5.25 29.01 -24.45
N GLN A 131 4.67 29.25 -23.27
CA GLN A 131 5.40 29.27 -22.01
C GLN A 131 4.74 28.34 -20.99
N ILE A 132 5.56 27.64 -20.22
CA ILE A 132 5.12 26.80 -19.11
C ILE A 132 4.70 27.68 -17.95
N GLU A 133 3.48 27.51 -17.46
CA GLU A 133 3.06 28.09 -16.17
C GLU A 133 3.77 27.35 -15.03
N ILE A 134 4.66 28.06 -14.32
CA ILE A 134 5.47 27.46 -13.26
C ILE A 134 4.78 27.63 -11.91
N SER A 135 4.40 26.52 -11.29
CA SER A 135 3.81 26.51 -9.95
C SER A 135 4.73 27.16 -8.91
N PRO A 136 4.24 28.05 -8.03
CA PRO A 136 5.05 28.67 -6.98
C PRO A 136 5.54 27.68 -5.92
N LYS A 137 4.97 26.46 -5.88
CA LYS A 137 5.40 25.39 -4.96
C LYS A 137 6.59 24.59 -5.50
N LEU A 138 6.89 24.71 -6.79
CA LEU A 138 7.99 24.00 -7.44
C LEU A 138 9.33 24.57 -6.99
N LYS A 139 10.31 23.68 -6.74
CA LYS A 139 11.61 24.06 -6.18
C LYS A 139 12.75 23.34 -6.90
N ALA A 140 13.97 23.77 -6.58
CA ALA A 140 15.21 23.09 -6.96
C ALA A 140 15.34 22.80 -8.47
N ARG A 141 15.77 21.59 -8.83
CA ARG A 141 16.13 21.24 -10.22
C ARG A 141 14.94 21.35 -11.18
N MET A 142 13.76 20.87 -10.81
CA MET A 142 12.58 20.94 -11.69
C MET A 142 12.17 22.40 -11.98
N LEU A 143 12.25 23.27 -10.97
CA LEU A 143 12.06 24.72 -11.17
C LEU A 143 13.08 25.29 -12.16
N SER A 144 14.36 24.91 -12.02
CA SER A 144 15.42 25.36 -12.93
C SER A 144 15.18 24.89 -14.37
N VAL A 145 14.76 23.63 -14.56
CA VAL A 145 14.47 23.07 -15.88
C VAL A 145 13.34 23.84 -16.55
N MET A 146 12.21 24.04 -15.86
CA MET A 146 11.07 24.75 -16.44
C MET A 146 11.39 26.21 -16.79
N LYS A 147 12.15 26.91 -15.93
CA LYS A 147 12.63 28.26 -16.24
C LYS A 147 13.56 28.27 -17.44
N GLY A 148 14.41 27.26 -17.58
CA GLY A 148 15.30 27.09 -18.73
C GLY A 148 14.52 26.92 -20.02
N VAL A 149 13.46 26.09 -20.02
CA VAL A 149 12.58 25.91 -21.19
C VAL A 149 11.92 27.23 -21.59
N ASN A 150 11.38 28.00 -20.64
CA ASN A 150 10.75 29.29 -20.92
C ASN A 150 11.72 30.39 -21.38
N ALA A 151 13.04 30.16 -21.32
CA ALA A 151 14.06 31.11 -21.73
C ALA A 151 14.62 30.82 -23.14
N LEU A 152 14.18 29.73 -23.77
CA LEU A 152 14.44 29.41 -25.18
C LEU A 152 13.49 30.21 -26.08
#